data_AF-A0A6S7G0M8-F1
#
_entry.id   AF-A0A6S7G0M8-F1
#
_cell.length_a   1.000
_cell.length_b   1.000
_cell.length_c   1.000
_cell.angle_alpha   90.00
_cell.angle_beta   90.00
_cell.angle_gamma   90.00
#
_symmetry.space_group_name_H-M   'P 1'
#
loop_
_entity.id
_entity.type
_entity.pdbx_description
1 polymer ?
#
loop_
_entity_poly.entity_id
_entity_poly.type
_entity_poly.pdbx_seq_one_letter_code
_entity_poly.pdbx_strand_id
1 'polypeptide(L)'
;MADVSGHTKEQNTYPDDYVTAHKTFEARNIDENRFVKFEERDTRTVLTVAMIKTLCHGKYQTNWNGVEVLKSSLDLITMQDLFGREKPATVIEFGSYTGGCALWYADLLKCFGVKSHVYSIDISLDCLHKTAKMREDITFIKADVTKDMEKVFPEKMLKELPHPWFISEDCHVPLEYTLGYLEPFMEPGDYLLVEDTHPSFCAHTGQGLYTPGFDEVGFEKLNDLTEFLKSRSGKFVVDSHYTDFFGYNGSSSMNSYLKRV
;
A
#
# COMPACT_ATOMS: atom_id res chain seq x y z
N MET A 1 46.69 -52.93 11.97
CA MET A 1 46.84 -51.52 11.52
C MET A 1 45.47 -50.89 11.59
N ALA A 2 45.37 -49.78 12.29
CA ALA A 2 44.11 -49.21 12.75
C ALA A 2 43.24 -48.66 11.61
N ASP A 3 41.97 -49.01 11.69
CA ASP A 3 40.86 -48.43 10.95
C ASP A 3 40.61 -47.01 11.48
N VAL A 4 40.85 -46.00 10.64
CA VAL A 4 40.68 -44.58 11.00
C VAL A 4 39.27 -44.15 10.63
N SER A 5 38.38 -44.41 11.59
CA SER A 5 37.31 -43.51 12.06
C SER A 5 36.64 -42.60 11.01
N GLY A 6 35.48 -43.07 10.55
CA GLY A 6 34.19 -42.38 10.65
C GLY A 6 34.20 -40.85 10.55
N HIS A 7 34.03 -40.32 9.34
CA HIS A 7 33.42 -39.01 9.17
C HIS A 7 31.92 -39.15 9.44
N THR A 8 31.51 -38.92 10.68
CA THR A 8 30.11 -38.64 11.01
C THR A 8 29.71 -37.39 10.24
N LYS A 9 28.79 -37.51 9.27
CA LYS A 9 28.08 -36.37 8.72
C LYS A 9 27.38 -35.69 9.90
N GLU A 10 27.86 -34.54 10.34
CA GLU A 10 27.08 -33.65 11.20
C GLU A 10 25.74 -33.43 10.49
N GLN A 11 24.65 -33.86 11.14
CA GLN A 11 23.32 -33.53 10.67
C GLN A 11 23.18 -32.02 10.86
N ASN A 12 23.31 -31.28 9.76
CA ASN A 12 23.02 -29.85 9.72
C ASN A 12 21.52 -29.64 9.96
N THR A 13 21.09 -29.67 11.23
CA THR A 13 19.74 -29.31 11.65
C THR A 13 19.70 -27.83 12.02
N TYR A 14 18.59 -27.18 11.71
CA TYR A 14 18.35 -25.83 12.22
C TYR A 14 18.38 -25.83 13.75
N PRO A 15 18.93 -24.78 14.39
CA PRO A 15 18.83 -24.62 15.84
C PRO A 15 17.35 -24.52 16.28
N ASP A 16 17.07 -24.92 17.52
CA ASP A 16 15.71 -25.06 18.05
C ASP A 16 14.88 -23.77 18.01
N ASP A 17 15.52 -22.61 18.10
CA ASP A 17 14.87 -21.31 18.02
C ASP A 17 14.29 -21.05 16.62
N TYR A 18 14.99 -21.40 15.53
CA TYR A 18 14.48 -21.33 14.17
C TYR A 18 13.30 -22.27 13.94
N VAL A 19 13.39 -23.50 14.47
CA VAL A 19 12.29 -24.47 14.39
C VAL A 19 11.06 -23.97 15.16
N THR A 20 11.29 -23.38 16.34
CA THR A 20 10.23 -22.79 17.17
C THR A 20 9.60 -21.59 16.47
N ALA A 21 10.41 -20.68 15.92
CA ALA A 21 9.93 -19.52 15.18
C ALA A 21 9.07 -19.93 13.97
N HIS A 22 9.48 -20.95 13.23
CA HIS A 22 8.69 -21.48 12.11
C HIS A 22 7.35 -22.05 12.59
N LYS A 23 7.34 -22.88 13.64
CA LYS A 23 6.10 -23.42 14.21
C LYS A 23 5.17 -22.32 14.72
N THR A 24 5.71 -21.30 15.38
CA THR A 24 4.93 -20.13 15.82
C THR A 24 4.37 -19.35 14.63
N PHE A 25 5.14 -19.18 13.57
CA PHE A 25 4.69 -18.54 12.33
C PHE A 25 3.54 -19.32 11.67
N GLU A 26 3.61 -20.65 11.65
CA GLU A 26 2.55 -21.50 11.11
C GLU A 26 1.30 -21.50 11.99
N ALA A 27 1.46 -21.41 13.31
CA ALA A 27 0.37 -21.45 14.28
C ALA A 27 -0.32 -20.10 14.51
N ARG A 28 0.26 -18.97 14.05
CA ARG A 28 -0.28 -17.63 14.32
C ARG A 28 -1.66 -17.45 13.68
N ASN A 29 -2.63 -16.96 14.46
CA ASN A 29 -3.91 -16.51 13.95
C ASN A 29 -3.87 -15.00 13.73
N ILE A 30 -3.60 -14.57 12.50
CA ILE A 30 -3.51 -13.14 12.20
C ILE A 30 -4.87 -12.43 12.15
N ASP A 31 -5.98 -13.17 12.10
CA ASP A 31 -7.31 -12.58 11.99
C ASP A 31 -7.91 -12.22 13.37
N GLU A 32 -7.30 -12.71 14.45
CA GLU A 32 -7.71 -12.38 15.81
C GLU A 32 -7.44 -10.90 16.11
N ASN A 33 -8.49 -10.13 16.42
CA ASN A 33 -8.44 -8.70 16.71
C ASN A 33 -7.84 -7.81 15.58
N ARG A 34 -7.80 -8.35 14.35
CA ARG A 34 -7.25 -7.65 13.18
C ARG A 34 -8.05 -6.42 12.78
N PHE A 35 -9.37 -6.54 12.76
CA PHE A 35 -10.26 -5.49 12.27
C PHE A 35 -10.79 -4.65 13.43
N VAL A 36 -10.49 -3.34 13.38
CA VAL A 36 -10.82 -2.38 14.44
C VAL A 36 -11.64 -1.25 13.84
N LYS A 37 -12.59 -0.69 14.60
CA LYS A 37 -13.34 0.47 14.13
C LYS A 37 -12.43 1.69 14.08
N PHE A 38 -12.61 2.55 13.08
CA PHE A 38 -11.76 3.72 12.92
C PHE A 38 -11.83 4.67 14.13
N GLU A 39 -13.02 4.85 14.71
CA GLU A 39 -13.24 5.69 15.89
C GLU A 39 -12.58 5.16 17.19
N GLU A 40 -12.15 3.90 17.20
CA GLU A 40 -11.45 3.28 18.33
C GLU A 40 -9.92 3.44 18.21
N ARG A 41 -9.43 4.07 17.14
CA ARG A 41 -8.00 4.28 16.85
C ARG A 41 -7.50 5.61 17.40
N ASP A 42 -6.23 5.60 17.80
CA ASP A 42 -5.44 6.77 18.20
C ASP A 42 -4.59 7.26 17.00
N THR A 43 -4.12 8.50 17.09
CA THR A 43 -3.19 9.15 16.15
C THR A 43 -1.73 9.02 16.56
N ARG A 44 -1.44 8.40 17.72
CA ARG A 44 -0.07 8.08 18.13
C ARG A 44 0.63 7.22 17.06
N THR A 45 1.95 7.36 16.95
CA THR A 45 2.77 6.55 16.05
C THR A 45 4.06 6.12 16.73
N VAL A 46 4.62 4.99 16.31
CA VAL A 46 5.98 4.57 16.64
C VAL A 46 7.06 5.30 15.83
N LEU A 47 6.69 5.98 14.74
CA LEU A 47 7.64 6.68 13.88
C LEU A 47 8.00 8.04 14.48
N THR A 48 9.29 8.22 14.78
CA THR A 48 9.83 9.53 15.15
C THR A 48 10.06 10.38 13.90
N VAL A 49 10.11 11.71 14.06
CA VAL A 49 10.49 12.63 12.97
C VAL A 49 11.82 12.24 12.30
N ALA A 50 12.80 11.76 13.08
CA ALA A 50 14.08 11.30 12.53
C ALA A 50 13.93 10.04 11.64
N MET A 51 13.06 9.11 12.04
CA MET A 51 12.74 7.93 11.22
C MET A 51 12.04 8.35 9.94
N ILE A 52 11.07 9.27 10.02
CA ILE A 52 10.33 9.77 8.85
C ILE A 52 11.27 10.43 7.85
N LYS A 53 12.18 11.30 8.31
CA LYS A 53 13.22 11.89 7.44
C LYS A 53 14.04 10.82 6.71
N THR A 54 14.40 9.75 7.41
CA THR A 54 15.16 8.62 6.84
C THR A 54 14.33 7.84 5.82
N LEU A 55 13.05 7.58 6.12
CA LEU A 55 12.12 6.93 5.20
C LEU A 55 11.87 7.78 3.96
N CYS A 56 11.67 9.09 4.10
CA CYS A 56 11.53 10.01 2.99
C CYS A 56 12.79 10.03 2.12
N HIS A 57 13.99 10.08 2.72
CA HIS A 57 15.25 9.99 1.97
C HIS A 57 15.32 8.73 1.11
N GLY A 58 14.91 7.57 1.65
CA GLY A 58 14.84 6.32 0.90
C GLY A 58 13.71 6.27 -0.13
N LYS A 59 12.52 6.80 0.19
CA LYS A 59 11.30 6.85 -0.66
C LYS A 59 11.67 7.35 -2.06
N TYR A 60 12.40 8.46 -2.16
CA TYR A 60 12.78 9.07 -3.44
C TYR A 60 13.90 8.35 -4.20
N GLN A 61 14.53 7.33 -3.61
CA GLN A 61 15.52 6.47 -4.27
C GLN A 61 14.95 5.11 -4.67
N THR A 62 13.71 4.80 -4.29
CA THR A 62 13.11 3.51 -4.59
C THR A 62 12.83 3.35 -6.08
N ASN A 63 13.15 2.16 -6.58
CA ASN A 63 13.05 1.82 -7.99
C ASN A 63 12.63 0.36 -8.16
N TRP A 64 11.75 0.10 -9.13
CA TRP A 64 11.34 -1.23 -9.55
C TRP A 64 11.55 -1.38 -11.06
N ASN A 65 12.39 -2.34 -11.45
CA ASN A 65 12.73 -2.62 -12.84
C ASN A 65 13.13 -1.36 -13.66
N GLY A 66 13.95 -0.50 -13.05
CA GLY A 66 14.42 0.73 -13.67
C GLY A 66 13.43 1.90 -13.60
N VAL A 67 12.28 1.77 -12.92
CA VAL A 67 11.25 2.83 -12.78
C VAL A 67 11.10 3.27 -11.34
N GLU A 68 11.10 4.58 -11.09
CA GLU A 68 10.92 5.16 -9.75
C GLU A 68 9.56 4.78 -9.16
N VAL A 69 9.53 4.37 -7.89
CA VAL A 69 8.29 3.94 -7.20
C VAL A 69 7.79 5.01 -6.24
N LEU A 70 8.68 5.76 -5.58
CA LEU A 70 8.30 6.75 -4.56
C LEU A 70 7.47 6.16 -3.42
N LYS A 71 7.81 4.97 -2.92
CA LYS A 71 7.22 4.40 -1.70
C LYS A 71 8.30 3.98 -0.72
N SER A 72 8.03 4.03 0.58
CA SER A 72 9.02 3.60 1.57
C SER A 72 9.15 2.07 1.59
N SER A 73 10.24 1.56 2.17
CA SER A 73 10.40 0.12 2.36
C SER A 73 9.32 -0.47 3.29
N LEU A 74 8.78 0.32 4.22
CA LEU A 74 7.70 -0.13 5.10
C LEU A 74 6.42 -0.34 4.30
N ASP A 75 6.05 0.64 3.47
CA ASP A 75 4.84 0.59 2.65
C ASP A 75 4.89 -0.56 1.64
N LEU A 76 6.02 -0.73 0.96
CA LEU A 76 6.19 -1.80 -0.03
C LEU A 76 6.10 -3.20 0.60
N ILE A 77 6.70 -3.43 1.77
CA ILE A 77 6.63 -4.73 2.44
C ILE A 77 5.24 -5.00 3.02
N THR A 78 4.57 -3.99 3.58
CA THR A 78 3.20 -4.14 4.09
C THR A 78 2.23 -4.47 2.95
N MET A 79 2.28 -3.71 1.85
CA MET A 79 1.45 -3.99 0.67
C MET A 79 1.80 -5.34 0.03
N GLN A 80 3.06 -5.78 0.11
CA GLN A 80 3.44 -7.11 -0.36
C GLN A 80 2.70 -8.22 0.39
N ASP A 81 2.64 -8.15 1.72
CA ASP A 81 1.87 -9.11 2.54
C ASP A 81 0.37 -8.99 2.26
N LEU A 82 -0.15 -7.77 2.06
CA LEU A 82 -1.54 -7.54 1.68
C LEU A 82 -1.89 -8.23 0.37
N PHE A 83 -1.13 -7.98 -0.69
CA PHE A 83 -1.41 -8.51 -2.02
C PHE A 83 -1.26 -10.04 -2.05
N GLY A 84 -0.31 -10.59 -1.30
CA GLY A 84 -0.12 -12.03 -1.20
C GLY A 84 -1.30 -12.75 -0.55
N ARG A 85 -2.01 -12.08 0.35
CA ARG A 85 -3.16 -12.62 1.09
C ARG A 85 -4.48 -12.34 0.40
N GLU A 86 -4.76 -11.07 0.14
CA GLU A 86 -6.06 -10.60 -0.33
C GLU A 86 -6.19 -10.73 -1.86
N LYS A 87 -5.07 -10.85 -2.58
CA LYS A 87 -5.00 -11.19 -4.01
C LYS A 87 -5.98 -10.38 -4.89
N PRO A 88 -5.91 -9.04 -4.87
CA PRO A 88 -6.83 -8.19 -5.62
C PRO A 88 -6.75 -8.48 -7.13
N ALA A 89 -7.93 -8.63 -7.76
CA ALA A 89 -8.06 -8.81 -9.20
C ALA A 89 -8.10 -7.47 -9.94
N THR A 90 -8.47 -6.39 -9.24
CA THR A 90 -8.41 -5.02 -9.78
C THR A 90 -7.63 -4.14 -8.82
N VAL A 91 -6.68 -3.38 -9.36
CA VAL A 91 -6.00 -2.30 -8.62
C VAL A 91 -6.41 -0.97 -9.26
N ILE A 92 -6.85 -0.01 -8.44
CA ILE A 92 -7.14 1.37 -8.87
C ILE A 92 -6.19 2.29 -8.10
N GLU A 93 -5.35 3.02 -8.82
CA GLU A 93 -4.35 3.93 -8.26
C GLU A 93 -4.67 5.36 -8.71
N PHE A 94 -4.71 6.29 -7.76
CA PHE A 94 -4.76 7.72 -8.03
C PHE A 94 -3.41 8.37 -7.73
N GLY A 95 -2.76 8.91 -8.75
CA GLY A 95 -1.37 9.38 -8.72
C GLY A 95 -0.45 8.39 -9.44
N SER A 96 -0.16 8.60 -10.72
CA SER A 96 0.66 7.70 -11.53
C SER A 96 2.14 8.06 -11.48
N TYR A 97 2.48 9.36 -11.53
CA TYR A 97 3.84 9.86 -11.71
C TYR A 97 4.60 9.16 -12.87
N THR A 98 5.59 8.31 -12.57
CA THR A 98 6.39 7.54 -13.54
C THR A 98 5.77 6.19 -13.89
N GLY A 99 4.72 5.78 -13.17
CA GLY A 99 4.05 4.48 -13.29
C GLY A 99 4.80 3.33 -12.59
N GLY A 100 5.79 3.61 -11.74
CA GLY A 100 6.56 2.58 -11.06
C GLY A 100 5.76 1.80 -10.02
N CYS A 101 4.85 2.45 -9.29
CA CYS A 101 3.92 1.77 -8.38
C CYS A 101 2.98 0.82 -9.14
N ALA A 102 2.31 1.30 -10.19
CA ALA A 102 1.50 0.46 -11.06
C ALA A 102 2.27 -0.75 -11.61
N LEU A 103 3.51 -0.55 -12.06
CA LEU A 103 4.39 -1.63 -12.52
C LEU A 103 4.68 -2.65 -11.40
N TRP A 104 5.00 -2.15 -10.20
CA TRP A 104 5.25 -2.98 -9.02
C TRP A 104 4.02 -3.79 -8.61
N TYR A 105 2.82 -3.18 -8.57
CA TYR A 105 1.56 -3.85 -8.29
C TYR A 105 1.29 -5.00 -9.27
N ALA A 106 1.40 -4.73 -10.58
CA ALA A 106 1.14 -5.71 -11.63
C ALA A 106 2.11 -6.90 -11.54
N ASP A 107 3.41 -6.62 -11.35
CA ASP A 107 4.43 -7.66 -11.20
C ASP A 107 4.22 -8.52 -9.97
N LEU A 108 3.87 -7.89 -8.85
CA LEU A 108 3.68 -8.60 -7.61
C LEU A 108 2.47 -9.55 -7.69
N LEU A 109 1.34 -9.08 -8.21
CA LEU A 109 0.15 -9.91 -8.38
C LEU A 109 0.39 -11.05 -9.37
N LYS A 110 1.14 -10.79 -10.44
CA LYS A 110 1.58 -11.82 -11.38
C LYS A 110 2.45 -12.88 -10.69
N CYS A 111 3.40 -12.47 -9.84
CA CYS A 111 4.21 -13.39 -9.04
C CYS A 111 3.36 -14.27 -8.10
N PHE A 112 2.27 -13.74 -7.57
CA PHE A 112 1.31 -14.49 -6.75
C PHE A 112 0.31 -15.33 -7.55
N GLY A 113 0.44 -15.35 -8.89
CA GLY A 113 -0.45 -16.11 -9.77
C GLY A 113 -1.85 -15.52 -9.90
N VAL A 114 -2.02 -14.23 -9.57
CA VAL A 114 -3.30 -13.52 -9.68
C VAL A 114 -3.43 -12.96 -11.09
N LYS A 115 -4.56 -13.23 -11.74
CA LYS A 115 -4.93 -12.53 -12.97
C LYS A 115 -5.56 -11.19 -12.58
N SER A 116 -4.77 -10.13 -12.65
CA SER A 116 -5.19 -8.80 -12.26
C SER A 116 -5.03 -7.76 -13.38
N HIS A 117 -5.63 -6.59 -13.17
CA HIS A 117 -5.43 -5.40 -14.00
C HIS A 117 -5.24 -4.17 -13.12
N VAL A 118 -4.31 -3.30 -13.48
CA VAL A 118 -4.05 -2.03 -12.77
C VAL A 118 -4.59 -0.86 -13.58
N TYR A 119 -5.44 -0.02 -12.99
CA TYR A 119 -5.88 1.26 -13.54
C TYR A 119 -5.18 2.37 -12.75
N SER A 120 -4.34 3.15 -13.41
CA SER A 120 -3.57 4.22 -12.77
C SER A 120 -3.94 5.56 -13.40
N ILE A 121 -4.37 6.50 -12.58
CA ILE A 121 -4.99 7.76 -13.00
C ILE A 121 -4.19 8.94 -12.49
N ASP A 122 -3.90 9.90 -13.38
CA ASP A 122 -3.16 11.11 -13.02
C ASP A 122 -3.62 12.30 -13.87
N ILE A 123 -3.47 13.51 -13.33
CA ILE A 123 -3.72 14.75 -14.08
C ILE A 123 -2.70 14.94 -15.22
N SER A 124 -1.52 14.33 -15.10
CA SER A 124 -0.50 14.29 -16.15
C SER A 124 0.16 12.92 -16.30
N LEU A 125 0.50 12.55 -17.53
CA LEU A 125 1.27 11.34 -17.86
C LEU A 125 2.64 11.69 -18.45
N ASP A 126 3.09 12.93 -18.29
CA ASP A 126 4.31 13.42 -18.94
C ASP A 126 5.59 12.75 -18.40
N CYS A 127 5.54 12.30 -17.14
CA CYS A 127 6.64 11.57 -16.49
C CYS A 127 6.58 10.06 -16.69
N LEU A 128 5.56 9.54 -17.38
CA LEU A 128 5.32 8.10 -17.47
C LEU A 128 6.50 7.38 -18.13
N HIS A 129 7.09 6.44 -17.40
CA HIS A 129 8.26 5.72 -17.89
C HIS A 129 7.86 4.70 -18.97
N LYS A 130 8.70 4.57 -20.01
CA LYS A 130 8.45 3.67 -21.15
C LYS A 130 8.18 2.21 -20.74
N THR A 131 8.87 1.72 -19.71
CA THR A 131 8.72 0.34 -19.22
C THR A 131 7.32 0.09 -18.69
N ALA A 132 6.78 1.02 -17.88
CA ALA A 132 5.42 0.92 -17.36
C ALA A 132 4.40 1.04 -18.50
N LYS A 133 4.60 1.99 -19.43
CA LYS A 133 3.71 2.22 -20.57
C LYS A 133 3.55 1.03 -21.52
N MET A 134 4.53 0.13 -21.61
CA MET A 134 4.48 -1.05 -22.48
C MET A 134 3.70 -2.23 -21.88
N ARG A 135 3.19 -2.11 -20.66
CA ARG A 135 2.45 -3.18 -19.99
C ARG A 135 1.01 -3.23 -20.45
N GLU A 136 0.54 -4.42 -20.79
CA GLU A 136 -0.84 -4.67 -21.24
C GLU A 136 -1.81 -4.89 -20.07
N ASP A 137 -1.29 -5.30 -18.91
CA ASP A 137 -1.99 -5.49 -17.65
C ASP A 137 -2.11 -4.19 -16.82
N ILE A 138 -1.77 -3.05 -17.42
CA ILE A 138 -1.84 -1.72 -16.80
C ILE A 138 -2.48 -0.73 -17.78
N THR A 139 -3.49 0.01 -17.33
CA THR A 139 -4.10 1.12 -18.07
C THR A 139 -3.79 2.44 -17.36
N PHE A 140 -3.04 3.31 -18.03
CA PHE A 140 -2.82 4.69 -17.58
C PHE A 140 -3.86 5.64 -18.16
N ILE A 141 -4.48 6.46 -17.31
CA ILE A 141 -5.56 7.38 -17.69
C ILE A 141 -5.20 8.80 -17.28
N LYS A 142 -5.13 9.71 -18.26
CA LYS A 142 -4.97 11.14 -17.98
C LYS A 142 -6.34 11.76 -17.69
N ALA A 143 -6.56 12.23 -16.46
CA ALA A 143 -7.83 12.82 -16.05
C ALA A 143 -7.69 13.75 -14.83
N ASP A 144 -8.57 14.75 -14.75
CA ASP A 144 -8.79 15.50 -13.52
C ASP A 144 -9.91 14.80 -12.74
N VAL A 145 -9.56 14.03 -11.71
CA VAL A 145 -10.52 13.24 -10.92
C VAL A 145 -11.56 14.10 -10.20
N THR A 146 -11.37 15.41 -10.09
CA THR A 146 -12.42 16.30 -9.53
C THR A 146 -13.57 16.55 -10.51
N LYS A 147 -13.41 16.17 -11.79
CA LYS A 147 -14.36 16.48 -12.88
C LYS A 147 -14.69 15.27 -13.75
N ASP A 148 -13.74 14.37 -13.93
CA ASP A 148 -13.77 13.38 -15.01
C ASP A 148 -14.09 11.95 -14.52
N MET A 149 -14.41 11.72 -13.25
CA MET A 149 -14.57 10.36 -12.70
C MET A 149 -15.58 9.49 -13.44
N GLU A 150 -16.74 10.04 -13.81
CA GLU A 150 -17.75 9.28 -14.58
C GLU A 150 -17.26 8.89 -15.98
N LYS A 151 -16.40 9.71 -16.57
CA LYS A 151 -15.78 9.42 -17.87
C LYS A 151 -14.66 8.39 -17.74
N VAL A 152 -13.87 8.47 -16.67
CA VAL A 152 -12.76 7.55 -16.39
C VAL A 152 -13.28 6.17 -16.02
N PHE A 153 -14.28 6.13 -15.13
CA PHE A 153 -14.91 4.93 -14.61
C PHE A 153 -16.42 5.02 -14.75
N PRO A 154 -16.97 4.76 -15.95
CA PRO A 154 -18.42 4.66 -16.12
C PRO A 154 -18.99 3.59 -15.20
N GLU A 155 -20.17 3.83 -14.62
CA GLU A 155 -20.82 2.90 -13.68
C GLU A 155 -20.91 1.47 -14.21
N LYS A 156 -21.18 1.30 -15.51
CA LYS A 156 -21.20 -0.03 -16.14
C LYS A 156 -19.85 -0.75 -16.01
N MET A 157 -18.75 -0.05 -16.21
CA MET A 157 -17.40 -0.61 -16.08
C MET A 157 -17.16 -1.02 -14.62
N LEU A 158 -17.45 -0.14 -13.67
CA LEU A 158 -17.26 -0.43 -12.24
C LEU A 158 -18.03 -1.68 -11.80
N LYS A 159 -19.28 -1.85 -12.24
CA LYS A 159 -20.08 -3.06 -11.93
C LYS A 159 -19.53 -4.36 -12.54
N GLU A 160 -18.67 -4.27 -13.55
CA GLU A 160 -18.10 -5.42 -14.27
C GLU A 160 -16.65 -5.73 -13.85
N LEU A 161 -16.00 -4.84 -13.08
CA LEU A 161 -14.62 -5.02 -12.66
C LEU A 161 -14.50 -6.17 -11.64
N PRO A 162 -13.52 -7.07 -11.80
CA PRO A 162 -13.38 -8.23 -10.93
C PRO A 162 -12.90 -7.83 -9.53
N HIS A 163 -13.58 -8.35 -8.50
CA HIS A 163 -13.21 -8.24 -7.09
C HIS A 163 -12.25 -9.39 -6.67
N PRO A 164 -11.49 -9.23 -5.58
CA PRO A 164 -11.40 -8.04 -4.72
C PRO A 164 -10.68 -6.88 -5.40
N TRP A 165 -11.07 -5.66 -5.06
CA TRP A 165 -10.34 -4.45 -5.45
C TRP A 165 -9.32 -4.06 -4.38
N PHE A 166 -8.24 -3.44 -4.84
CA PHE A 166 -7.37 -2.63 -4.00
C PHE A 166 -7.32 -1.21 -4.59
N ILE A 167 -7.66 -0.21 -3.78
CA ILE A 167 -7.64 1.20 -4.18
C ILE A 167 -6.52 1.91 -3.42
N SER A 168 -5.53 2.48 -4.12
CA SER A 168 -4.52 3.37 -3.55
C SER A 168 -4.82 4.80 -3.95
N GLU A 169 -4.94 5.69 -2.97
CA GLU A 169 -5.21 7.11 -3.18
C GLU A 169 -4.00 7.96 -2.73
N ASP A 170 -3.33 8.57 -3.70
CA ASP A 170 -2.09 9.35 -3.54
C ASP A 170 -2.08 10.57 -4.49
N CYS A 171 -3.25 11.19 -4.73
CA CYS A 171 -3.37 12.36 -5.62
C CYS A 171 -3.71 13.66 -4.86
N HIS A 172 -3.87 13.58 -3.54
CA HIS A 172 -4.02 14.70 -2.60
C HIS A 172 -5.17 15.68 -2.94
N VAL A 173 -6.22 15.20 -3.60
CA VAL A 173 -7.51 15.89 -3.66
C VAL A 173 -8.40 15.39 -2.52
N PRO A 174 -9.50 16.12 -2.16
CA PRO A 174 -10.46 15.62 -1.19
C PRO A 174 -10.98 14.23 -1.57
N LEU A 175 -11.00 13.30 -0.61
CA LEU A 175 -11.33 11.89 -0.85
C LEU A 175 -12.72 11.68 -1.48
N GLU A 176 -13.64 12.63 -1.34
CA GLU A 176 -14.96 12.54 -1.97
C GLU A 176 -14.91 12.54 -3.50
N TYR A 177 -13.89 13.16 -4.10
CA TYR A 177 -13.73 13.14 -5.55
C TYR A 177 -13.21 11.80 -6.07
N THR A 178 -12.53 11.01 -5.24
CA THR A 178 -11.96 9.71 -5.63
C THR A 178 -12.75 8.58 -5.00
N LEU A 179 -12.50 8.30 -3.72
CA LEU A 179 -13.13 7.23 -2.96
C LEU A 179 -14.64 7.45 -2.82
N GLY A 180 -15.12 8.69 -2.73
CA GLY A 180 -16.55 8.98 -2.66
C GLY A 180 -17.33 8.49 -3.88
N TYR A 181 -16.70 8.54 -5.06
CA TYR A 181 -17.27 8.04 -6.30
C TYR A 181 -17.20 6.50 -6.41
N LEU A 182 -16.11 5.89 -5.95
CA LEU A 182 -15.90 4.44 -6.05
C LEU A 182 -16.63 3.63 -4.96
N GLU A 183 -16.78 4.20 -3.76
CA GLU A 183 -17.33 3.52 -2.58
C GLU A 183 -18.68 2.80 -2.81
N PRO A 184 -19.64 3.35 -3.56
CA PRO A 184 -20.90 2.66 -3.84
C PRO A 184 -20.76 1.36 -4.63
N PHE A 185 -19.63 1.15 -5.32
CA PHE A 185 -19.34 -0.02 -6.15
C PHE A 185 -18.41 -1.03 -5.47
N MET A 186 -17.86 -0.70 -4.30
CA MET A 186 -17.00 -1.61 -3.55
C MET A 186 -17.81 -2.74 -2.92
N GLU A 187 -17.23 -3.94 -2.90
CA GLU A 187 -17.76 -5.15 -2.27
C GLU A 187 -17.04 -5.46 -0.95
N PRO A 188 -17.70 -6.15 0.01
CA PRO A 188 -17.03 -6.66 1.20
C PRO A 188 -15.80 -7.51 0.84
N GLY A 189 -14.66 -7.17 1.42
CA GLY A 189 -13.37 -7.76 1.07
C GLY A 189 -12.45 -6.85 0.26
N ASP A 190 -12.99 -5.82 -0.40
CA ASP A 190 -12.18 -4.80 -1.08
C ASP A 190 -11.37 -3.99 -0.06
N TYR A 191 -10.19 -3.55 -0.49
CA TYR A 191 -9.29 -2.73 0.30
C TYR A 191 -9.11 -1.35 -0.30
N LEU A 192 -8.90 -0.39 0.59
CA LEU A 192 -8.41 0.93 0.23
C LEU A 192 -7.21 1.30 1.13
N LEU A 193 -6.30 2.06 0.55
CA LEU A 193 -5.16 2.68 1.20
C LEU A 193 -5.18 4.18 0.87
N VAL A 194 -5.34 5.01 1.88
CA VAL A 194 -5.14 6.46 1.76
C VAL A 194 -3.72 6.80 2.19
N GLU A 195 -2.91 7.28 1.26
CA GLU A 195 -1.50 7.52 1.51
C GLU A 195 -1.23 8.86 2.19
N ASP A 196 -0.03 8.98 2.78
CA ASP A 196 0.49 10.20 3.40
C ASP A 196 -0.43 10.84 4.47
N THR A 197 -1.17 10.02 5.22
CA THR A 197 -2.00 10.47 6.37
C THR A 197 -1.19 10.73 7.65
N HIS A 198 0.11 10.40 7.65
CA HIS A 198 0.99 10.76 8.76
C HIS A 198 1.23 12.29 8.82
N PRO A 199 1.11 12.96 9.98
CA PRO A 199 1.16 14.42 10.09
C PRO A 199 2.54 15.03 9.80
N SER A 200 3.60 14.22 9.96
CA SER A 200 4.95 14.60 9.61
C SER A 200 5.32 13.97 8.27
N PHE A 201 5.67 14.79 7.28
CA PHE A 201 6.12 14.38 5.96
C PHE A 201 7.15 15.40 5.45
N CYS A 202 7.87 15.10 4.36
CA CYS A 202 8.71 16.12 3.71
C CYS A 202 7.84 17.03 2.84
N ALA A 203 7.64 18.29 3.24
CA ALA A 203 6.82 19.27 2.52
C ALA A 203 7.27 19.55 1.07
N HIS A 204 8.48 19.13 0.69
CA HIS A 204 8.94 19.18 -0.69
C HIS A 204 9.33 17.79 -1.19
N THR A 205 8.97 17.53 -2.44
CA THR A 205 9.40 16.34 -3.17
C THR A 205 10.94 16.28 -3.25
N GLY A 206 11.50 15.08 -3.47
CA GLY A 206 12.93 14.90 -3.73
C GLY A 206 13.86 14.93 -2.52
N GLN A 207 13.34 14.75 -1.30
CA GLN A 207 14.19 14.56 -0.11
C GLN A 207 15.21 13.44 -0.34
N GLY A 208 16.50 13.75 -0.14
CA GLY A 208 17.59 12.77 -0.34
C GLY A 208 18.15 12.72 -1.76
N LEU A 209 17.41 13.18 -2.77
CA LEU A 209 17.98 13.57 -4.07
C LEU A 209 18.58 14.97 -4.01
N TYR A 210 17.94 15.84 -3.23
CA TYR A 210 18.47 17.12 -2.75
C TYR A 210 18.10 17.29 -1.27
N THR A 211 18.46 18.43 -0.67
CA THR A 211 18.18 18.73 0.74
C THR A 211 17.09 19.80 0.86
N PRO A 212 15.81 19.46 0.59
CA PRO A 212 14.74 20.35 0.96
C PRO A 212 14.64 20.45 2.49
N GLY A 213 14.00 21.52 2.97
CA GLY A 213 13.58 21.61 4.36
C GLY A 213 12.62 20.48 4.74
N PHE A 214 12.49 20.24 6.03
CA PHE A 214 11.47 19.35 6.59
C PHE A 214 10.49 20.19 7.38
N ASP A 215 9.25 20.23 6.92
CA ASP A 215 8.15 20.88 7.61
C ASP A 215 7.08 19.84 7.91
N GLU A 216 6.51 19.87 9.11
CA GLU A 216 5.33 19.06 9.40
C GLU A 216 4.14 19.63 8.62
N VAL A 217 3.56 18.82 7.75
CA VAL A 217 2.38 19.16 6.92
C VAL A 217 1.09 19.19 7.74
N GLY A 218 1.09 18.54 8.92
CA GLY A 218 -0.06 18.50 9.82
C GLY A 218 -1.09 17.44 9.41
N PHE A 219 -2.23 17.45 10.09
CA PHE A 219 -3.22 16.36 10.01
C PHE A 219 -4.22 16.50 8.86
N GLU A 220 -3.97 17.34 7.85
CA GLU A 220 -4.98 17.65 6.82
C GLU A 220 -5.50 16.39 6.11
N LYS A 221 -4.61 15.51 5.66
CA LYS A 221 -5.01 14.26 4.97
C LYS A 221 -5.72 13.27 5.90
N LEU A 222 -5.25 13.15 7.15
CA LEU A 222 -5.94 12.31 8.15
C LEU A 222 -7.31 12.87 8.55
N ASN A 223 -7.46 14.19 8.59
CA ASN A 223 -8.74 14.85 8.85
C ASN A 223 -9.71 14.60 7.69
N ASP A 224 -9.25 14.70 6.44
CA ASP A 224 -10.06 14.37 5.27
C ASP A 224 -10.52 12.89 5.31
N LEU A 225 -9.61 11.96 5.63
CA LEU A 225 -9.97 10.55 5.89
C LEU A 225 -11.02 10.41 7.02
N THR A 226 -10.82 11.14 8.11
CA THR A 226 -11.73 11.10 9.26
C THR A 226 -13.14 11.58 8.87
N GLU A 227 -13.25 12.68 8.13
CA GLU A 227 -14.54 13.19 7.65
C GLU A 227 -15.18 12.23 6.63
N PHE A 228 -14.39 11.69 5.70
CA PHE A 228 -14.85 10.69 4.73
C PHE A 228 -15.47 9.45 5.41
N LEU A 229 -14.88 8.98 6.51
CA LEU A 229 -15.36 7.80 7.24
C LEU A 229 -16.53 8.09 8.16
N LYS A 230 -16.63 9.30 8.73
CA LYS A 230 -17.77 9.70 9.57
C LYS A 230 -19.10 9.56 8.84
N SER A 231 -19.17 9.93 7.57
CA SER A 231 -20.37 9.79 6.74
C SER A 231 -20.63 8.35 6.28
N ARG A 232 -19.72 7.41 6.60
CA ARG A 232 -19.71 6.00 6.15
C ARG A 232 -19.51 5.03 7.30
N SER A 233 -19.99 5.39 8.49
CA SER A 233 -19.85 4.57 9.70
C SER A 233 -20.33 3.13 9.46
N GLY A 234 -19.50 2.17 9.85
CA GLY A 234 -19.77 0.74 9.72
C GLY A 234 -19.54 0.13 8.33
N LYS A 235 -19.20 0.93 7.30
CA LYS A 235 -18.84 0.41 5.97
C LYS A 235 -17.38 -0.03 5.85
N PHE A 236 -16.52 0.50 6.71
CA PHE A 236 -15.08 0.24 6.68
C PHE A 236 -14.55 -0.06 8.07
N VAL A 237 -13.55 -0.91 8.13
CA VAL A 237 -12.76 -1.22 9.33
C VAL A 237 -11.28 -1.00 9.05
N VAL A 238 -10.53 -0.55 10.04
CA VAL A 238 -9.07 -0.48 9.99
C VAL A 238 -8.52 -1.89 10.14
N ASP A 239 -7.69 -2.29 9.18
CA ASP A 239 -6.89 -3.50 9.28
C ASP A 239 -5.63 -3.18 10.08
N SER A 240 -5.67 -3.52 11.37
CA SER A 240 -4.57 -3.23 12.31
C SER A 240 -3.32 -4.05 12.01
N HIS A 241 -3.45 -5.21 11.37
CA HIS A 241 -2.29 -6.02 10.96
C HIS A 241 -1.43 -5.25 9.95
N TYR A 242 -2.02 -4.57 8.97
CA TYR A 242 -1.28 -3.77 8.00
C TYR A 242 -0.93 -2.38 8.52
N THR A 243 -1.87 -1.70 9.18
CA THR A 243 -1.64 -0.36 9.74
C THR A 243 -0.52 -0.37 10.79
N ASP A 244 -0.44 -1.42 11.60
CA ASP A 244 0.50 -1.55 12.70
C ASP A 244 1.63 -2.56 12.41
N PHE A 245 1.86 -2.92 11.13
CA PHE A 245 2.79 -3.99 10.74
C PHE A 245 4.19 -3.82 11.33
N PHE A 246 4.66 -2.57 11.46
CA PHE A 246 5.94 -2.20 12.06
C PHE A 246 5.80 -1.48 13.41
N GLY A 247 4.70 -1.74 14.13
CA GLY A 247 4.29 -1.05 15.35
C GLY A 247 3.14 -0.07 15.10
N TYR A 248 2.51 0.43 16.17
CA TYR A 248 1.28 1.23 16.07
C TYR A 248 1.43 2.44 15.13
N ASN A 249 0.61 2.51 14.07
CA ASN A 249 0.74 3.47 12.96
C ASN A 249 2.18 3.55 12.41
N GLY A 250 2.78 2.38 12.16
CA GLY A 250 4.20 2.21 11.80
C GLY A 250 4.52 2.45 10.33
N SER A 251 3.83 3.36 9.66
CA SER A 251 4.05 3.73 8.26
C SER A 251 3.73 5.20 8.00
N SER A 252 3.93 5.66 6.77
CA SER A 252 3.49 6.98 6.31
C SER A 252 1.96 7.12 6.22
N SER A 253 1.23 5.99 6.33
CA SER A 253 -0.21 5.89 6.13
C SER A 253 -0.91 5.41 7.41
N MET A 254 -1.12 6.33 8.36
CA MET A 254 -1.72 6.05 9.66
C MET A 254 -3.22 5.76 9.57
N ASN A 255 -3.71 4.73 10.27
CA ASN A 255 -5.12 4.33 10.28
C ASN A 255 -5.77 4.15 8.90
N SER A 256 -4.97 3.91 7.85
CA SER A 256 -5.39 4.10 6.46
C SER A 256 -5.50 2.83 5.64
N TYR A 257 -5.05 1.68 6.14
CA TYR A 257 -5.37 0.39 5.54
C TYR A 257 -6.78 -0.01 5.97
N LEU A 258 -7.75 0.22 5.09
CA LEU A 258 -9.16 -0.02 5.39
C LEU A 258 -9.70 -1.16 4.54
N LYS A 259 -10.50 -2.02 5.17
CA LYS A 259 -11.26 -3.09 4.51
C LYS A 259 -12.73 -2.70 4.46
N ARG A 260 -13.36 -2.89 3.29
CA ARG A 260 -14.81 -2.82 3.14
C ARG A 260 -15.46 -4.04 3.80
N VAL A 261 -16.46 -3.80 4.64
CA VAL A 261 -17.23 -4.84 5.37
C VAL A 261 -18.69 -4.87 4.99
#